data_AF-B1Y6S1-F1
#
_entry.id   AF-B1Y6S1-F1
#
_cell.length_a   1.000
_cell.length_b   1.000
_cell.length_c   1.000
_cell.angle_alpha   90.00
_cell.angle_beta   90.00
_cell.angle_gamma   90.00
#
_symmetry.space_group_name_H-M   'P 1'
#
loop_
_entity.id
_entity.type
_entity.pdbx_description
1 polymer ?
#
loop_
_entity_poly.entity_id
_entity_poly.type
_entity_poly.pdbx_seq_one_letter_code
_entity_poly.pdbx_strand_id
1 'polypeptide(L)'
;MTLALPALLLLLACWPGWIARSCIRRVGGHAPDGATRPQAWTEALLWAAGLHAGLIGGSNVLGWPLLPAGELLQLLSPEPARQAGAWTALAAHGAGLAAYAAAVLGLAAAGPWALRRLVSRFRLDRCASPLGPLLRPARAHWYYLLSGADFTADALPDLIAVTTVVDVAGQPWVYKGVLDEYFVDPQGQLDRLILQQVVRRPLGVQAAPQTRPQDRFERIDGDCVVLHHGEITTLQVDYVRLGRTTEQPPRLQPVDDLVDAFAPTQPV
;
A
#
# COMPACT_ATOMS: atom_id res chain seq x y z
N MET A 1 27.01 -6.93 39.27
CA MET A 1 27.05 -6.11 38.04
C MET A 1 26.91 -6.99 36.79
N THR A 2 26.04 -8.00 36.79
CA THR A 2 26.09 -9.13 35.84
C THR A 2 25.11 -9.04 34.67
N LEU A 3 24.10 -8.16 34.74
CA LEU A 3 23.05 -8.06 33.71
C LEU A 3 23.26 -6.92 32.70
N ALA A 4 24.14 -5.96 33.00
CA ALA A 4 24.31 -4.77 32.16
C ALA A 4 24.88 -5.09 30.77
N LEU A 5 25.87 -6.00 30.70
CA LEU A 5 26.51 -6.38 29.45
C LEU A 5 25.56 -7.18 28.53
N PRO A 6 24.90 -8.26 28.99
CA PRO A 6 23.92 -8.95 28.15
C PRO A 6 22.79 -8.04 27.66
N ALA A 7 22.29 -7.15 28.53
CA ALA A 7 21.25 -6.20 28.15
C ALA A 7 21.73 -5.22 27.05
N LEU A 8 22.96 -4.71 27.16
CA LEU A 8 23.55 -3.83 26.15
C LEU A 8 23.73 -4.55 24.80
N LEU A 9 24.19 -5.81 24.83
CA LEU A 9 24.35 -6.61 23.62
C LEU A 9 23.01 -6.86 22.92
N LEU A 10 21.96 -7.17 23.67
CA LEU A 10 20.61 -7.31 23.12
C LEU A 10 20.08 -6.00 22.55
N LEU A 11 20.33 -4.88 23.22
CA LEU A 11 19.92 -3.56 22.73
C LEU A 11 20.62 -3.21 21.40
N LEU A 12 21.93 -3.46 21.32
CA LEU A 12 22.71 -3.28 20.09
C LEU A 12 22.25 -4.21 18.96
N ALA A 13 21.94 -5.47 19.26
CA ALA A 13 21.41 -6.42 18.29
C ALA A 13 20.01 -6.03 17.78
N CYS A 14 19.18 -5.40 18.62
CA CYS A 14 17.86 -4.91 18.21
C CYS A 14 17.91 -3.60 17.40
N TRP A 15 19.00 -2.84 17.50
CA TRP A 15 19.12 -1.50 16.91
C TRP A 15 18.94 -1.46 15.38
N PRO A 16 19.53 -2.37 14.57
CA PRO A 16 19.32 -2.40 13.13
C PRO A 16 17.85 -2.55 12.74
N GLY A 17 17.07 -3.27 13.55
CA GLY A 17 15.64 -3.42 13.35
C GLY A 17 14.88 -2.11 13.45
N TRP A 18 15.26 -1.25 14.41
CA TRP A 18 14.70 0.10 14.54
C TRP A 18 15.08 1.00 13.36
N ILE A 19 16.31 0.90 12.87
CA ILE A 19 16.75 1.64 11.69
C ILE A 19 15.91 1.22 10.48
N ALA A 20 15.84 -0.08 10.18
CA ALA A 20 15.09 -0.62 9.05
C ALA A 20 13.61 -0.22 9.12
N ARG A 21 12.98 -0.37 10.29
CA ARG A 21 11.61 0.07 10.53
C ARG A 21 11.44 1.57 10.29
N SER A 22 12.37 2.39 10.77
CA SER A 22 12.31 3.84 10.58
C SER A 22 12.42 4.23 9.10
N CYS A 23 13.25 3.53 8.32
CA CYS A 23 13.38 3.76 6.88
C CYS A 23 12.10 3.39 6.12
N ILE A 24 11.39 2.34 6.55
CA ILE A 24 10.07 1.99 6.01
C ILE A 24 9.03 3.06 6.38
N ARG A 25 9.08 3.55 7.63
CA ARG A 25 8.14 4.58 8.13
C ARG A 25 8.39 5.99 7.60
N ARG A 26 9.61 6.38 7.25
CA ARG A 26 9.89 7.73 6.70
C ARG A 26 9.19 7.97 5.35
N VAL A 27 8.75 6.90 4.70
CA VAL A 27 7.95 6.92 3.46
C VAL A 27 6.44 6.82 3.79
N GLY A 28 6.08 6.88 5.07
CA GLY A 28 4.79 6.55 5.68
C GLY A 28 4.53 7.40 6.94
N GLY A 29 4.46 8.73 6.83
CA GLY A 29 4.37 9.66 7.98
C GLY A 29 2.94 10.05 8.45
N HIS A 30 2.82 10.22 9.76
CA HIS A 30 1.79 10.99 10.51
C HIS A 30 0.30 10.86 10.18
N ALA A 31 -0.20 9.67 9.83
CA ALA A 31 -1.52 9.29 10.36
C ALA A 31 -1.39 9.03 11.87
N PRO A 32 -2.38 9.36 12.71
CA PRO A 32 -2.38 9.01 14.13
C PRO A 32 -2.03 7.53 14.29
N ASP A 33 -1.04 7.23 15.13
CA ASP A 33 -0.51 5.89 15.33
C ASP A 33 -1.63 4.89 15.66
N GLY A 34 -2.10 4.13 14.67
CA GLY A 34 -2.89 2.91 14.91
C GLY A 34 -2.02 1.76 15.45
N ALA A 35 -0.70 1.86 15.29
CA ALA A 35 0.23 0.89 15.84
C ALA A 35 0.46 1.18 17.32
N THR A 36 -0.05 0.30 18.17
CA THR A 36 0.24 0.34 19.59
C THR A 36 1.75 0.21 19.83
N ARG A 37 2.26 0.83 20.90
CA ARG A 37 3.67 0.71 21.32
C ARG A 37 4.24 -0.73 21.20
N PRO A 38 3.55 -1.80 21.63
CA PRO A 38 4.06 -3.18 21.47
C PRO A 38 4.17 -3.64 20.01
N GLN A 39 3.31 -3.19 19.11
CA GLN A 39 3.44 -3.50 17.68
C GLN A 39 4.75 -2.92 17.12
N ALA A 40 5.11 -1.69 17.49
CA ALA A 40 6.35 -1.06 17.03
C ALA A 40 7.60 -1.86 17.45
N TRP A 41 7.62 -2.36 18.69
CA TRP A 41 8.69 -3.22 19.19
C TRP A 41 8.76 -4.55 18.45
N THR A 42 7.61 -5.18 18.21
CA THR A 42 7.52 -6.46 17.49
C THR A 42 8.04 -6.33 16.06
N GLU A 43 7.63 -5.28 15.34
CA GLU A 43 8.12 -4.98 14.00
C GLU A 43 9.64 -4.79 13.97
N ALA A 44 10.18 -3.97 14.90
CA ALA A 44 11.61 -3.74 14.98
C ALA A 44 12.38 -5.03 15.28
N LEU A 45 11.87 -5.87 16.19
CA LEU A 45 12.52 -7.14 16.53
C LEU A 45 12.50 -8.12 15.35
N LEU A 46 11.40 -8.20 14.60
CA LEU A 46 11.31 -9.03 13.39
C LEU A 46 12.31 -8.57 12.33
N TRP A 47 12.45 -7.26 12.13
CA TRP A 47 13.47 -6.70 11.23
C TRP A 47 14.88 -7.05 11.67
N ALA A 48 15.20 -6.85 12.96
CA ALA A 48 16.51 -7.19 13.50
C ALA A 48 16.81 -8.69 13.31
N ALA A 49 15.88 -9.57 13.69
CA ALA A 49 16.03 -11.01 13.56
C ALA A 49 16.23 -11.42 12.09
N GLY A 50 15.42 -10.89 11.17
CA GLY A 50 15.51 -11.18 9.74
C GLY A 50 16.83 -10.72 9.13
N LEU A 51 17.31 -9.53 9.47
CA LEU A 51 18.57 -8.99 8.97
C LEU A 51 19.77 -9.80 9.48
N HIS A 52 19.79 -10.12 10.77
CA HIS A 52 20.83 -10.95 11.35
C HIS A 52 20.83 -12.37 10.78
N ALA A 53 19.67 -13.02 10.69
CA ALA A 53 19.54 -14.36 10.12
C ALA A 53 19.96 -14.39 8.64
N GLY A 54 19.53 -13.40 7.86
CA GLY A 54 19.91 -13.29 6.44
C GLY A 54 21.40 -13.09 6.25
N LEU A 55 22.03 -12.22 7.06
CA LEU A 55 23.46 -11.96 6.96
C LEU A 55 24.29 -13.15 7.44
N ILE A 56 23.95 -13.76 8.58
CA ILE A 56 24.63 -14.95 9.09
C ILE A 56 24.48 -16.10 8.09
N GLY A 57 23.25 -16.41 7.67
CA GLY A 57 22.97 -17.47 6.71
C GLY A 57 23.70 -17.27 5.38
N GLY A 58 23.64 -16.06 4.82
CA GLY A 58 24.35 -15.71 3.60
C GLY A 58 25.87 -15.84 3.74
N SER A 59 26.43 -15.35 4.84
CA SER A 59 27.87 -15.43 5.10
C SER A 59 28.37 -16.87 5.25
N ASN A 60 27.59 -17.75 5.87
CA ASN A 60 27.92 -19.16 6.03
C ASN A 60 27.83 -19.92 4.70
N VAL A 61 26.82 -19.66 3.88
CA VAL A 61 26.68 -20.27 2.54
C VAL A 61 27.83 -19.85 1.62
N LEU A 62 28.30 -18.61 1.74
CA LEU A 62 29.44 -18.09 0.98
C LEU A 62 30.81 -18.55 1.53
N GLY A 63 30.84 -19.29 2.63
CA GLY A 63 32.07 -19.77 3.26
C GLY A 63 32.88 -18.68 3.98
N TRP A 64 32.27 -17.53 4.28
CA TRP A 64 32.90 -16.39 4.95
C TRP A 64 32.16 -16.07 6.26
N PRO A 65 32.27 -16.91 7.31
CA PRO A 65 31.57 -16.68 8.56
C PRO A 65 32.04 -15.35 9.18
N LEU A 66 31.17 -14.33 9.13
CA LEU A 66 31.46 -12.99 9.64
C LEU A 66 31.33 -12.91 11.16
N LEU A 67 30.58 -13.84 11.76
CA LEU A 67 30.20 -13.77 13.17
C LEU A 67 30.68 -15.02 13.94
N PRO A 68 31.58 -14.86 14.93
CA PRO A 68 31.91 -15.90 15.90
C PRO A 68 30.75 -16.08 16.90
N ALA A 69 29.69 -16.76 16.45
CA ALA A 69 28.43 -16.86 17.20
C ALA A 69 28.59 -17.60 18.55
N GLY A 70 29.51 -18.57 18.63
CA GLY A 70 29.76 -19.32 19.85
C GLY A 70 30.34 -18.46 20.97
N GLU A 71 31.28 -17.58 20.64
CA GLU A 71 31.91 -16.64 21.57
C GLU A 71 30.91 -15.56 22.03
N LEU A 72 30.06 -15.07 21.13
CA LEU A 72 29.01 -14.10 21.48
C LEU A 72 27.97 -14.70 22.43
N LEU A 73 27.56 -15.95 22.22
CA LEU A 73 26.63 -16.62 23.13
C LEU A 73 27.23 -16.82 24.53
N GLN A 74 28.55 -17.02 24.61
CA GLN A 74 29.25 -17.11 25.90
C GLN A 74 29.24 -15.77 26.66
N LEU A 75 29.19 -14.62 25.98
CA LEU A 75 29.02 -13.31 26.63
C LEU A 75 27.63 -13.13 27.27
N LEU A 76 26.63 -13.90 26.83
CA LEU A 76 25.30 -13.92 27.45
C LEU A 76 25.25 -14.85 28.68
N SER A 77 26.30 -15.63 28.92
CA SER A 77 26.40 -16.47 30.11
C SER A 77 26.48 -15.60 31.38
N PRO A 78 25.83 -15.99 32.49
CA PRO A 78 25.98 -15.29 33.76
C PRO A 78 27.33 -15.55 34.44
N GLU A 79 28.15 -16.47 33.94
CA GLU A 79 29.41 -16.90 34.54
C GLU A 79 30.58 -15.96 34.17
N PRO A 80 31.22 -15.25 35.12
CA PRO A 80 32.25 -14.26 34.82
C PRO A 80 33.50 -14.83 34.13
N ALA A 81 33.88 -16.08 34.46
CA ALA A 81 35.03 -16.74 33.85
C ALA A 81 34.81 -16.99 32.35
N ARG A 82 33.59 -17.42 31.97
CA ARG A 82 33.20 -17.59 30.57
C ARG A 82 33.13 -16.24 29.85
N GLN A 83 32.62 -15.20 30.50
CA GLN A 83 32.59 -13.86 29.91
C GLN A 83 34.01 -13.32 29.63
N ALA A 84 34.94 -13.48 30.57
CA ALA A 84 36.32 -13.04 30.41
C ALA A 84 37.03 -13.76 29.27
N GLY A 85 36.91 -15.10 29.19
CA GLY A 85 37.45 -15.88 28.09
C GLY A 85 36.83 -15.52 26.73
N ALA A 86 35.51 -15.31 26.71
CA ALA A 86 34.80 -14.87 25.51
C ALA A 86 35.28 -13.49 25.04
N TRP A 87 35.52 -12.53 25.93
CA TRP A 87 36.07 -11.22 25.58
C TRP A 87 37.44 -11.32 24.90
N THR A 88 38.34 -12.13 25.43
CA THR A 88 39.67 -12.33 24.83
C THR A 88 39.57 -12.97 23.45
N ALA A 89 38.70 -13.97 23.30
CA ALA A 89 38.43 -14.59 21.99
C ALA A 89 37.78 -13.62 21.00
N LEU A 90 36.88 -12.76 21.48
CA LEU A 90 36.20 -11.75 20.67
C LEU A 90 37.18 -10.68 20.14
N ALA A 91 38.14 -10.27 20.98
CA ALA A 91 39.15 -9.28 20.61
C ALA A 91 40.00 -9.73 19.41
N ALA A 92 40.26 -11.03 19.28
CA ALA A 92 40.95 -11.60 18.12
C ALA A 92 40.14 -11.49 16.81
N HIS A 93 38.82 -11.33 16.89
CA HIS A 93 37.90 -11.26 15.75
C HIS A 93 37.36 -9.84 15.49
N GLY A 94 38.00 -8.80 16.06
CA GLY A 94 37.50 -7.42 16.03
C GLY A 94 37.13 -6.91 14.63
N ALA A 95 37.95 -7.19 13.62
CA ALA A 95 37.69 -6.77 12.24
C ALA A 95 36.45 -7.46 11.65
N GLY A 96 36.26 -8.76 11.89
CA GLY A 96 35.08 -9.50 11.44
C GLY A 96 33.79 -8.98 12.08
N LEU A 97 33.83 -8.68 13.38
CA LEU A 97 32.69 -8.10 14.10
C LEU A 97 32.35 -6.69 13.62
N ALA A 98 33.36 -5.86 13.37
CA ALA A 98 33.16 -4.54 12.81
C ALA A 98 32.55 -4.61 11.40
N ALA A 99 33.05 -5.51 10.55
CA ALA A 99 32.50 -5.76 9.22
C ALA A 99 31.05 -6.27 9.30
N TYR A 100 30.74 -7.18 10.22
CA TYR A 100 29.39 -7.67 10.47
C TYR A 100 28.45 -6.54 10.92
N ALA A 101 28.86 -5.73 11.89
CA ALA A 101 28.07 -4.61 12.38
C ALA A 101 27.83 -3.56 11.28
N ALA A 102 28.86 -3.22 10.51
CA ALA A 102 28.73 -2.33 9.37
C ALA A 102 27.79 -2.89 8.29
N ALA A 103 27.92 -4.18 7.97
CA ALA A 103 27.07 -4.85 7.00
C ALA A 103 25.60 -4.89 7.44
N VAL A 104 25.32 -5.21 8.71
CA VAL A 104 23.93 -5.26 9.21
C VAL A 104 23.30 -3.88 9.28
N LEU A 105 24.06 -2.84 9.65
CA LEU A 105 23.57 -1.46 9.64
C LEU A 105 23.36 -0.95 8.21
N GLY A 106 24.26 -1.29 7.29
CA GLY A 106 24.11 -1.01 5.86
C GLY A 106 22.87 -1.67 5.27
N LEU A 107 22.66 -2.96 5.57
CA LEU A 107 21.45 -3.68 5.18
C LEU A 107 20.18 -3.11 5.84
N ALA A 108 20.26 -2.67 7.09
CA ALA A 108 19.12 -2.02 7.75
C ALA A 108 18.73 -0.71 7.06
N ALA A 109 19.70 0.08 6.61
CA ALA A 109 19.44 1.34 5.93
C ALA A 109 18.99 1.15 4.46
N ALA A 110 19.69 0.30 3.70
CA ALA A 110 19.49 0.13 2.27
C ALA A 110 18.46 -0.97 1.93
N GLY A 111 18.35 -2.01 2.77
CA GLY A 111 17.49 -3.18 2.56
C GLY A 111 16.02 -2.81 2.35
N PRO A 112 15.40 -1.96 3.19
CA PRO A 112 14.03 -1.50 2.96
C PRO A 112 13.81 -0.83 1.60
N TRP A 113 14.76 0.01 1.18
CA TRP A 113 14.69 0.69 -0.12
C TRP A 113 14.82 -0.32 -1.27
N ALA A 114 15.78 -1.24 -1.18
CA ALA A 114 16.00 -2.27 -2.17
C ALA A 114 14.78 -3.21 -2.29
N LEU A 115 14.22 -3.62 -1.15
CA LEU A 115 13.01 -4.44 -1.10
C LEU A 115 11.84 -3.71 -1.78
N ARG A 116 11.60 -2.44 -1.45
CA ARG A 116 10.54 -1.66 -2.09
C ARG A 116 10.73 -1.54 -3.59
N ARG A 117 11.96 -1.27 -4.03
CA ARG A 117 12.30 -1.19 -5.46
C ARG A 117 12.09 -2.52 -6.17
N LEU A 118 12.37 -3.63 -5.49
CA LEU A 118 12.16 -4.98 -6.00
C LEU A 118 10.66 -5.28 -6.09
N VAL A 119 9.89 -4.98 -5.04
CA VAL A 119 8.42 -5.13 -5.01
C VAL A 119 7.78 -4.30 -6.12
N SER A 120 8.14 -3.02 -6.27
CA SER A 120 7.54 -2.16 -7.29
C SER A 120 7.95 -2.54 -8.72
N ARG A 121 9.21 -2.95 -8.93
CA ARG A 121 9.71 -3.38 -10.24
C ARG A 121 9.10 -4.69 -10.70
N PHE A 122 8.99 -5.68 -9.82
CA PHE A 122 8.45 -7.00 -10.15
C PHE A 122 6.96 -7.14 -9.81
N ARG A 123 6.33 -6.10 -9.25
CA ARG A 123 4.91 -6.06 -8.87
C ARG A 123 4.52 -7.23 -7.95
N LEU A 124 5.41 -7.56 -7.01
CA LEU A 124 5.26 -8.72 -6.12
C LEU A 124 4.12 -8.57 -5.10
N ASP A 125 3.61 -7.35 -4.95
CA ASP A 125 2.53 -6.93 -4.06
C ASP A 125 1.13 -7.17 -4.63
N ARG A 126 1.01 -7.59 -5.91
CA ARG A 126 -0.27 -7.84 -6.57
C ARG A 126 -0.97 -9.10 -6.04
N CYS A 127 -2.30 -9.12 -6.09
CA CYS A 127 -3.13 -10.28 -5.71
C CYS A 127 -2.79 -11.57 -6.47
N ALA A 128 -2.26 -11.49 -7.69
CA ALA A 128 -1.85 -12.65 -8.48
C ALA A 128 -0.49 -13.24 -8.06
N SER A 129 0.30 -12.54 -7.24
CA SER A 129 1.60 -13.00 -6.75
C SER A 129 1.41 -13.86 -5.51
N PRO A 130 2.10 -15.02 -5.37
CA PRO A 130 2.05 -15.83 -4.17
C PRO A 130 2.61 -15.10 -2.94
N LEU A 131 3.49 -14.11 -3.15
CA LEU A 131 4.06 -13.27 -2.10
C LEU A 131 3.22 -12.01 -1.82
N GLY A 132 2.13 -11.80 -2.57
CA GLY A 132 1.25 -10.64 -2.44
C GLY A 132 0.79 -10.40 -1.00
N PRO A 133 0.21 -11.39 -0.29
CA PRO A 133 -0.27 -11.21 1.09
C PRO A 133 0.80 -10.75 2.08
N LEU A 134 2.07 -11.12 1.86
CA LEU A 134 3.19 -10.78 2.75
C LEU A 134 3.77 -9.40 2.43
N LEU A 135 3.86 -9.06 1.14
CA LEU A 135 4.54 -7.85 0.65
C LEU A 135 3.58 -6.67 0.43
N ARG A 136 2.26 -6.91 0.43
CA ARG A 136 1.24 -5.88 0.29
C ARG A 136 1.22 -4.99 1.54
N PRO A 137 1.53 -3.69 1.42
CA PRO A 137 1.51 -2.80 2.56
C PRO A 137 0.06 -2.57 3.02
N ALA A 138 -0.26 -3.00 4.25
CA ALA A 138 -1.58 -2.77 4.86
C ALA A 138 -1.93 -1.29 5.04
N ARG A 139 -0.97 -0.38 4.86
CA ARG A 139 -1.17 1.08 5.01
C ARG A 139 -1.38 1.82 3.68
N ALA A 140 -1.24 1.14 2.55
CA ALA A 140 -1.40 1.72 1.22
C ALA A 140 -2.64 1.17 0.50
N HIS A 141 -3.74 0.91 1.23
CA HIS A 141 -4.96 0.36 0.63
C HIS A 141 -5.53 1.25 -0.49
N TRP A 142 -5.47 2.58 -0.31
CA TRP A 142 -5.91 3.55 -1.31
C TRP A 142 -5.13 3.42 -2.62
N TYR A 143 -3.84 3.01 -2.60
CA TYR A 143 -3.06 2.85 -3.82
C TYR A 143 -3.67 1.76 -4.70
N TYR A 144 -3.96 0.60 -4.13
CA TYR A 144 -4.55 -0.51 -4.90
C TYR A 144 -5.95 -0.20 -5.40
N LEU A 145 -6.71 0.53 -4.58
CA LEU A 145 -8.09 0.89 -4.84
C LEU A 145 -8.23 2.00 -5.91
N LEU A 146 -7.36 3.01 -5.88
CA LEU A 146 -7.40 4.14 -6.81
C LEU A 146 -6.59 3.91 -8.09
N SER A 147 -5.72 2.91 -8.13
CA SER A 147 -4.97 2.55 -9.35
C SER A 147 -5.55 1.37 -10.12
N GLY A 148 -6.50 0.63 -9.53
CA GLY A 148 -6.96 -0.64 -10.09
C GLY A 148 -5.85 -1.70 -10.17
N ALA A 149 -4.82 -1.63 -9.32
CA ALA A 149 -3.67 -2.54 -9.35
C ALA A 149 -4.02 -4.01 -9.10
N ASP A 150 -5.21 -4.29 -8.54
CA ASP A 150 -5.72 -5.64 -8.28
C ASP A 150 -6.35 -6.30 -9.52
N PHE A 151 -6.58 -5.55 -10.61
CA PHE A 151 -7.11 -6.11 -11.85
C PHE A 151 -6.02 -6.72 -12.73
N THR A 152 -6.33 -7.84 -13.38
CA THR A 152 -5.53 -8.35 -14.49
C THR A 152 -5.65 -7.43 -15.70
N ALA A 153 -4.71 -7.52 -16.66
CA ALA A 153 -4.71 -6.67 -17.84
C ALA A 153 -6.04 -6.72 -18.62
N ASP A 154 -6.68 -7.90 -18.68
CA ASP A 154 -7.94 -8.11 -19.39
C ASP A 154 -9.18 -7.63 -18.62
N ALA A 155 -9.03 -7.33 -17.33
CA ALA A 155 -10.09 -6.88 -16.43
C ALA A 155 -9.88 -5.43 -15.95
N LEU A 156 -8.88 -4.73 -16.48
CA LEU A 156 -8.55 -3.37 -16.07
C LEU A 156 -9.74 -2.44 -16.37
N PRO A 157 -10.18 -1.62 -15.40
CA PRO A 157 -11.29 -0.70 -15.62
C PRO A 157 -10.87 0.41 -16.59
N ASP A 158 -11.82 0.88 -17.40
CA ASP A 158 -11.61 2.02 -18.28
C ASP A 158 -11.66 3.33 -17.50
N LEU A 159 -12.49 3.39 -16.46
CA LEU A 159 -12.69 4.56 -15.61
C LEU A 159 -12.88 4.13 -14.14
N ILE A 160 -12.42 4.96 -13.22
CA ILE A 160 -12.63 4.79 -11.78
C ILE A 160 -13.56 5.91 -11.32
N ALA A 161 -14.79 5.57 -10.97
CA ALA A 161 -15.77 6.53 -10.45
C ALA A 161 -15.64 6.63 -8.93
N VAL A 162 -15.60 7.85 -8.42
CA VAL A 162 -15.45 8.14 -7.00
C VAL A 162 -16.69 8.85 -6.50
N THR A 163 -17.26 8.34 -5.42
CA THR A 163 -18.34 8.99 -4.67
C THR A 163 -17.85 9.28 -3.26
N THR A 164 -17.84 10.54 -2.86
CA THR A 164 -17.31 10.97 -1.56
C THR A 164 -18.28 11.88 -0.83
N VAL A 165 -18.33 11.77 0.50
CA VAL A 165 -18.96 12.78 1.36
C VAL A 165 -17.86 13.68 1.91
N VAL A 166 -18.00 14.99 1.72
CA VAL A 166 -17.06 16.01 2.16
C VAL A 166 -17.79 16.98 3.09
N ASP A 167 -17.18 17.32 4.22
CA ASP A 167 -17.70 18.36 5.08
C ASP A 167 -17.24 19.74 4.57
N VAL A 168 -18.18 20.57 4.14
CA VAL A 168 -17.92 21.93 3.69
C VAL A 168 -18.63 22.88 4.65
N ALA A 169 -17.83 23.59 5.45
CA ALA A 169 -18.32 24.55 6.44
C ALA A 169 -19.36 23.98 7.42
N GLY A 170 -19.19 22.72 7.85
CA GLY A 170 -20.08 22.05 8.79
C GLY A 170 -21.33 21.44 8.14
N GLN A 171 -21.40 21.39 6.81
CA GLN A 171 -22.46 20.73 6.07
C GLN A 171 -21.91 19.58 5.22
N PRO A 172 -22.48 18.37 5.29
CA PRO A 172 -22.05 17.25 4.46
C PRO A 172 -22.57 17.38 3.03
N TRP A 173 -21.64 17.37 2.08
CA TRP A 173 -21.89 17.36 0.63
C TRP A 173 -21.44 16.05 0.01
N VAL A 174 -22.26 15.49 -0.87
CA VAL A 174 -21.89 14.34 -1.70
C VAL A 174 -21.31 14.87 -3.00
N TYR A 175 -20.09 14.44 -3.32
CA TYR A 175 -19.45 14.64 -4.61
C TYR A 175 -19.39 13.31 -5.35
N LYS A 176 -19.68 13.33 -6.65
CA LYS A 176 -19.53 12.18 -7.54
C LYS A 176 -18.81 12.60 -8.80
N GLY A 177 -17.77 11.89 -9.20
CA GLY A 177 -17.00 12.19 -10.41
C GLY A 177 -16.13 11.03 -10.85
N VAL A 178 -15.37 11.24 -11.93
CA VAL A 178 -14.37 10.30 -12.43
C VAL A 178 -13.01 10.69 -11.85
N LEU A 179 -12.27 9.73 -11.30
CA LEU A 179 -10.91 9.95 -10.83
C LEU A 179 -9.99 10.19 -12.02
N ASP A 180 -9.32 11.34 -12.00
CA ASP A 180 -8.27 11.69 -12.96
C ASP A 180 -6.91 11.38 -12.37
N GLU A 181 -6.62 11.95 -11.20
CA GLU A 181 -5.36 11.76 -10.50
C GLU A 181 -5.54 11.80 -8.98
N TYR A 182 -4.58 11.24 -8.24
CA TYR A 182 -4.50 11.40 -6.79
C TYR A 182 -3.06 11.72 -6.39
N PHE A 183 -2.92 12.51 -5.33
CA PHE A 183 -1.62 12.87 -4.77
C PHE A 183 -1.46 12.27 -3.40
N VAL A 184 -0.22 11.90 -3.12
CA VAL A 184 0.21 11.53 -1.79
C VAL A 184 1.06 12.63 -1.21
N ASP A 185 0.95 12.81 0.09
CA ASP A 185 1.83 13.70 0.83
C ASP A 185 3.27 13.11 0.87
N PRO A 186 4.28 13.89 1.32
CA PRO A 186 5.65 13.37 1.55
C PRO A 186 5.69 12.14 2.47
N GLN A 187 4.59 11.90 3.17
CA GLN A 187 4.37 10.82 4.10
C GLN A 187 3.70 9.60 3.46
N GLY A 188 3.42 9.60 2.16
CA GLY A 188 2.80 8.46 1.49
C GLY A 188 1.38 8.15 1.99
N GLN A 189 0.67 9.10 2.58
CA GLN A 189 -0.78 9.06 2.79
C GLN A 189 -1.49 9.76 1.64
N LEU A 190 -2.75 9.40 1.41
CA LEU A 190 -3.59 10.08 0.44
C LEU A 190 -3.82 11.53 0.91
N ASP A 191 -3.41 12.51 0.09
CA ASP A 191 -3.52 13.94 0.38
C ASP A 191 -4.73 14.56 -0.32
N ARG A 192 -4.80 14.39 -1.65
CA ARG A 192 -5.88 14.96 -2.46
C ARG A 192 -6.27 14.06 -3.62
N LEU A 193 -7.54 14.14 -4.00
CA LEU A 193 -8.12 13.52 -5.18
C LEU A 193 -8.45 14.61 -6.20
N ILE A 194 -8.12 14.39 -7.46
CA ILE A 194 -8.56 15.20 -8.58
C ILE A 194 -9.65 14.43 -9.31
N LEU A 195 -10.86 15.00 -9.31
CA LEU A 195 -12.02 14.42 -9.97
C LEU A 195 -12.43 15.28 -11.16
N GLN A 196 -12.79 14.64 -12.27
CA GLN A 196 -13.39 15.25 -13.44
C GLN A 196 -14.89 14.92 -13.53
N GLN A 197 -15.62 15.70 -14.33
CA GLN A 197 -17.05 15.51 -14.58
C GLN A 197 -17.87 15.46 -13.27
N VAL A 198 -17.53 16.34 -12.34
CA VAL A 198 -18.02 16.26 -10.97
C VAL A 198 -19.40 16.87 -10.85
N VAL A 199 -20.25 16.16 -10.14
CA VAL A 199 -21.57 16.62 -9.72
C VAL A 199 -21.63 16.57 -8.19
N ARG A 200 -22.31 17.54 -7.57
CA ARG A 200 -22.44 17.62 -6.11
C ARG A 200 -23.89 17.79 -5.67
N ARG A 201 -24.17 17.38 -4.43
CA ARG A 201 -25.43 17.72 -3.75
C ARG A 201 -25.25 17.74 -2.23
N PRO A 202 -26.02 18.54 -1.49
CA PRO A 202 -26.04 18.45 -0.03
C PRO A 202 -26.70 17.14 0.41
N LEU A 203 -26.12 16.47 1.42
CA LEU A 203 -26.59 15.15 1.88
C LEU A 203 -27.97 15.24 2.57
N GLY A 204 -28.27 16.38 3.19
CA GLY A 204 -29.52 16.62 3.94
C GLY A 204 -30.73 17.04 3.12
N VAL A 205 -30.57 17.36 1.83
CA VAL A 205 -31.69 17.76 0.97
C VAL A 205 -32.26 16.51 0.30
N GLN A 206 -33.48 16.14 0.69
CA GLN A 206 -34.25 15.15 -0.05
C GLN A 206 -34.71 15.79 -1.36
N ALA A 207 -34.39 15.14 -2.49
CA ALA A 207 -34.92 15.55 -3.77
C ALA A 207 -36.46 15.44 -3.75
N ALA A 208 -37.14 16.41 -4.35
CA ALA A 208 -38.58 16.34 -4.52
C ALA A 208 -38.96 15.01 -5.22
N PRO A 209 -40.10 14.39 -4.87
CA PRO A 209 -40.47 13.07 -5.39
C PRO A 209 -40.58 12.99 -6.93
N GLN A 210 -40.61 14.14 -7.63
CA GLN A 210 -40.72 14.24 -9.08
C GLN A 210 -39.40 14.54 -9.81
N THR A 211 -38.28 14.74 -9.10
CA THR A 211 -36.99 15.01 -9.77
C THR A 211 -36.36 13.72 -10.30
N ARG A 212 -36.05 13.69 -11.61
CA ARG A 212 -35.29 12.60 -12.23
C ARG A 212 -33.97 12.42 -11.48
N PRO A 213 -33.43 11.21 -11.35
CA PRO A 213 -32.19 10.96 -10.60
C PRO A 213 -31.01 11.84 -11.05
N GLN A 214 -30.97 12.19 -12.34
CA GLN A 214 -29.94 13.03 -12.96
C GLN A 214 -30.03 14.51 -12.55
N ASP A 215 -31.22 15.01 -12.21
CA ASP A 215 -31.47 16.40 -11.84
C ASP A 215 -31.25 16.66 -10.34
N ARG A 216 -30.83 15.63 -9.58
CA ARG A 216 -30.58 15.72 -8.13
C ARG A 216 -29.19 16.20 -7.77
N PHE A 217 -28.30 16.29 -8.75
CA PHE A 217 -26.94 16.76 -8.56
C PHE A 217 -26.70 18.00 -9.41
N GLU A 218 -26.09 18.99 -8.77
CA GLU A 218 -25.65 20.21 -9.44
C GLU A 218 -24.29 19.95 -10.08
N ARG A 219 -24.13 20.35 -11.33
CA ARG A 219 -22.82 20.37 -11.98
C ARG A 219 -21.99 21.48 -11.37
N ILE A 220 -20.71 21.20 -11.19
CA ILE A 220 -19.73 22.22 -10.79
C ILE A 220 -19.13 22.77 -12.08
N ASP A 221 -19.10 24.10 -12.19
CA ASP A 221 -18.42 24.77 -13.28
C ASP A 221 -16.90 24.61 -13.11
N GLY A 222 -16.25 23.99 -14.10
CA GLY A 222 -14.81 23.71 -14.12
C GLY A 222 -14.51 22.31 -14.65
N ASP A 223 -13.29 22.11 -15.12
CA ASP A 223 -12.86 20.84 -15.70
C ASP A 223 -12.51 19.80 -14.62
N CYS A 224 -11.97 20.26 -13.49
CA CYS A 224 -11.51 19.44 -12.39
C CYS A 224 -11.92 20.00 -11.02
N VAL A 225 -12.17 19.12 -10.06
CA VAL A 225 -12.37 19.45 -8.65
C VAL A 225 -11.31 18.76 -7.82
N VAL A 226 -10.68 19.52 -6.92
CA VAL A 226 -9.68 19.01 -5.98
C VAL A 226 -10.36 18.80 -4.63
N LEU A 227 -10.32 17.57 -4.12
CA LEU A 227 -10.84 17.21 -2.81
C LEU A 227 -9.68 16.81 -1.88
N HIS A 228 -9.54 17.49 -0.75
CA HIS A 228 -8.57 17.11 0.27
C HIS A 228 -9.07 15.92 1.07
N HIS A 229 -8.23 14.90 1.22
CA HIS A 229 -8.56 13.66 1.91
C HIS A 229 -8.95 13.90 3.39
N GLY A 230 -8.35 14.91 4.04
CA GLY A 230 -8.68 15.28 5.42
C GLY A 230 -10.12 15.80 5.61
N GLU A 231 -10.79 16.21 4.54
CA GLU A 231 -12.17 16.72 4.54
C GLU A 231 -13.18 15.65 4.12
N ILE A 232 -12.69 14.52 3.59
CA ILE A 232 -13.50 13.39 3.13
C ILE A 232 -13.89 12.53 4.33
N THR A 233 -15.19 12.42 4.57
CA THR A 233 -15.74 11.54 5.62
C THR A 233 -15.93 10.11 5.11
N THR A 234 -16.38 9.96 3.87
CA THR A 234 -16.58 8.64 3.24
C THR A 234 -16.07 8.65 1.82
N LEU A 235 -15.46 7.54 1.40
CA LEU A 235 -14.92 7.31 0.06
C LEU A 235 -15.44 5.97 -0.46
N GLN A 236 -16.27 6.01 -1.49
CA GLN A 236 -16.70 4.84 -2.26
C GLN A 236 -16.09 4.91 -3.65
N VAL A 237 -15.59 3.77 -4.13
CA VAL A 237 -14.96 3.65 -5.45
C VAL A 237 -15.62 2.54 -6.24
N ASP A 238 -16.09 2.92 -7.43
CA ASP A 238 -16.73 2.03 -8.38
C ASP A 238 -15.85 1.92 -9.63
N TYR A 239 -15.60 0.70 -10.07
CA TYR A 239 -14.82 0.43 -11.28
C TYR A 239 -15.74 0.28 -12.48
N VAL A 240 -15.54 1.11 -13.49
CA VAL A 240 -16.40 1.13 -14.69
C VAL A 240 -15.61 0.59 -15.87
N ARG A 241 -16.20 -0.40 -16.55
CA ARG A 241 -15.71 -0.93 -17.83
C ARG A 241 -16.70 -0.56 -18.91
N LEU A 242 -16.24 0.14 -19.94
CA LEU A 242 -17.01 0.47 -21.11
C LEU A 242 -17.04 -0.78 -21.99
N GLY A 243 -18.22 -1.37 -22.14
CA GLY A 243 -18.41 -2.45 -23.10
C GLY A 243 -17.97 -1.94 -24.47
N ARG A 244 -17.01 -2.62 -25.11
CA ARG A 244 -16.74 -2.41 -26.53
C ARG A 244 -18.01 -2.83 -27.24
N THR A 245 -18.83 -1.87 -27.63
CA THR A 245 -19.90 -2.10 -28.59
C THR A 245 -19.19 -2.54 -29.86
N THR A 246 -19.13 -3.84 -30.10
CA THR A 246 -18.96 -4.35 -31.46
C THR A 246 -20.08 -3.67 -32.24
N GLU A 247 -19.73 -2.72 -33.10
CA GLU A 247 -20.65 -2.19 -34.10
C GLU A 247 -21.11 -3.37 -34.95
N GLN A 248 -22.16 -4.03 -34.50
CA GLN A 248 -23.04 -4.75 -35.40
C GLN A 248 -23.94 -3.63 -35.95
N PRO A 249 -23.74 -3.17 -37.21
CA PRO A 249 -24.64 -2.20 -37.79
C PRO A 249 -26.06 -2.76 -37.65
N PRO A 250 -27.06 -1.90 -37.39
CA PRO A 250 -28.44 -2.35 -37.31
C PRO A 250 -28.70 -3.20 -38.54
N ARG A 251 -29.03 -4.49 -38.36
CA ARG A 251 -29.59 -5.27 -39.45
C ARG A 251 -30.87 -4.55 -39.83
N LEU A 252 -30.81 -3.73 -40.88
CA LEU A 252 -32.00 -3.33 -41.61
C LEU A 252 -32.70 -4.65 -41.94
N GLN A 253 -33.87 -4.86 -41.33
CA GLN A 253 -34.75 -5.93 -41.78
C GLN A 253 -34.94 -5.71 -43.29
N PRO A 254 -34.75 -6.73 -44.14
CA PRO A 254 -35.08 -6.59 -45.55
C PRO A 254 -36.54 -6.12 -45.64
N VAL A 255 -36.76 -5.09 -46.45
CA VAL A 255 -38.05 -4.41 -46.64
C VAL A 255 -39.11 -5.32 -47.26
N ASP A 256 -38.75 -6.55 -47.61
CA ASP A 256 -39.65 -7.54 -48.21
C ASP A 256 -40.76 -8.01 -47.26
N ASP A 257 -40.57 -7.93 -45.93
CA ASP A 257 -41.61 -8.31 -44.94
C ASP A 257 -42.69 -7.24 -44.72
N LEU A 258 -42.59 -6.05 -45.34
CA LEU A 258 -43.56 -4.96 -45.19
C LEU A 258 -44.58 -4.88 -46.34
N VAL A 259 -44.39 -5.61 -47.43
CA VAL A 259 -45.30 -5.59 -48.59
C VAL A 259 -46.53 -6.49 -48.37
N ASP A 260 -46.41 -7.53 -47.53
CA ASP A 260 -47.53 -8.45 -47.24
C ASP A 260 -48.53 -7.88 -46.21
N ALA A 261 -48.19 -6.82 -45.49
CA ALA A 261 -49.06 -6.21 -44.47
C ALA A 261 -50.13 -5.25 -45.04
N PHE A 262 -50.09 -4.94 -46.34
CA PHE A 262 -51.00 -3.98 -46.99
C PHE A 262 -51.83 -4.59 -48.14
N ALA A 263 -51.98 -5.91 -48.19
CA ALA A 263 -52.93 -6.54 -49.10
C ALA A 263 -54.37 -6.11 -48.75
N PRO A 264 -55.13 -5.48 -49.68
CA PRO A 264 -56.50 -5.05 -49.39
C PRO A 264 -57.39 -6.28 -49.20
N THR A 265 -58.03 -6.37 -48.04
CA THR A 265 -59.09 -7.34 -47.77
C THR A 265 -60.24 -7.14 -48.77
N GLN A 266 -60.63 -8.22 -49.46
CA GLN A 266 -61.77 -8.19 -50.37
C GLN A 266 -63.08 -8.01 -49.59
N PRO A 267 -64.06 -7.27 -50.14
CA PRO A 267 -65.35 -7.09 -49.51
C PRO A 267 -66.23 -8.33 -49.68
N VAL A 268 -66.88 -8.76 -48.59
CA VAL A 268 -68.05 -9.64 -48.58
C VAL A 268 -69.16 -8.92 -47.86
#